data_AF-A0A4Q5QTW6-F1
#
_entry.id   AF-A0A4Q5QTW6-F1
#
_cell.length_a   1.000
_cell.length_b   1.000
_cell.length_c   1.000
_cell.angle_alpha   90.00
_cell.angle_beta   90.00
_cell.angle_gamma   90.00
#
_symmetry.space_group_name_H-M   'P 1'
#
loop_
_entity.id
_entity.type
_entity.pdbx_description
1 polymer ?
#
loop_
_entity_poly.entity_id
_entity_poly.type
_entity_poly.pdbx_seq_one_letter_code
_entity_poly.pdbx_strand_id
1 'polypeptide(L)'
;MDYHSLNAMLNLYDANGNIQFDKDREAAKQFFLQHVNQNTVFFHNLKERLDYLVENEYYEQATIDLYSMDFIQRLNDLAYSKKFRFQTFLGAFKYYTSYTLKTFDGKRYLERFEDRV
;
A
#
# COMPACT_ATOMS: atom_id res chain seq x y z
N MET A 1 -11.51 16.24 -2.78
CA MET A 1 -10.47 17.24 -2.47
C MET A 1 -9.13 16.57 -2.70
N ASP A 2 -8.20 17.24 -3.37
CA ASP A 2 -6.88 16.69 -3.72
C ASP A 2 -6.03 16.40 -2.47
N TYR A 3 -5.37 15.24 -2.42
CA TYR A 3 -4.62 14.78 -1.25
C TYR A 3 -3.32 15.58 -1.04
N HIS A 4 -2.72 16.13 -2.11
CA HIS A 4 -1.58 17.04 -1.96
C HIS A 4 -1.99 18.35 -1.29
N SER A 5 -3.14 18.89 -1.70
CA SER A 5 -3.73 20.08 -1.09
C SER A 5 -4.07 19.88 0.39
N LEU A 6 -4.59 18.71 0.78
CA LEU A 6 -4.86 18.37 2.18
C LEU A 6 -3.57 18.31 3.02
N ASN A 7 -2.51 17.67 2.50
CA ASN A 7 -1.22 17.63 3.19
C ASN A 7 -0.58 19.03 3.32
N ALA A 8 -0.77 19.91 2.33
CA ALA A 8 -0.28 21.29 2.39
C ALA A 8 -0.92 22.11 3.53
N MET A 9 -2.11 21.74 4.01
CA MET A 9 -2.76 22.40 5.15
C MET A 9 -1.98 22.25 6.46
N LEU A 10 -1.06 21.29 6.57
CA LEU A 10 -0.14 21.19 7.72
C LEU A 10 0.77 22.40 7.85
N ASN A 11 1.04 23.11 6.76
CA ASN A 11 1.84 24.33 6.74
C ASN A 11 1.01 25.58 7.08
N LEU A 12 -0.30 25.43 7.36
CA LEU A 12 -1.20 26.52 7.70
C LEU A 12 -1.74 26.33 9.13
N TYR A 13 -1.53 27.33 9.97
CA TYR A 13 -2.13 27.38 11.30
C TYR A 13 -3.64 27.66 11.21
N ASP A 14 -4.40 27.05 12.10
CA ASP A 14 -5.81 27.37 12.27
C ASP A 14 -6.01 28.74 12.97
N ALA A 15 -7.27 29.14 13.18
CA ALA A 15 -7.62 30.39 13.85
C ALA A 15 -7.07 30.52 15.28
N ASN A 16 -6.67 29.41 15.91
CA ASN A 16 -6.12 29.34 17.25
C ASN A 16 -4.58 29.17 17.25
N GLY A 17 -3.93 29.19 16.07
CA GLY A 17 -2.48 29.00 15.96
C GLY A 17 -2.02 27.55 16.03
N ASN A 18 -2.91 26.55 15.85
CA ASN A 18 -2.56 25.13 15.93
C ASN A 18 -2.32 24.52 14.55
N ILE A 19 -1.45 23.50 14.50
CA ILE A 19 -1.24 22.67 13.31
C ILE A 19 -2.43 21.74 13.10
N GLN A 20 -2.90 21.65 11.87
CA GLN A 20 -4.09 20.87 11.51
C GLN A 20 -3.77 19.38 11.25
N PHE A 21 -3.30 18.64 12.24
CA PHE A 21 -2.86 17.23 12.09
C PHE A 21 -3.92 16.28 11.50
N ASP A 22 -5.21 16.51 11.75
CA ASP A 22 -6.27 15.69 11.17
C ASP A 22 -6.33 15.78 9.64
N LYS A 23 -5.80 16.86 9.05
CA LYS A 23 -5.69 17.02 7.60
C LYS A 23 -4.68 16.06 6.98
N ASP A 24 -3.62 15.67 7.71
CA ASP A 24 -2.66 14.66 7.26
C ASP A 24 -3.31 13.27 7.16
N ARG A 25 -4.11 12.91 8.16
CA ARG A 25 -4.87 11.65 8.17
C ARG A 25 -5.88 11.60 7.03
N GLU A 26 -6.57 12.71 6.79
CA GLU A 26 -7.49 12.82 5.66
C GLU A 26 -6.74 12.79 4.32
N ALA A 27 -5.57 13.43 4.21
CA ALA A 27 -4.72 13.34 3.03
C ALA A 27 -4.30 11.89 2.73
N ALA A 28 -3.86 11.15 3.76
CA ALA A 28 -3.54 9.73 3.63
C ALA A 28 -4.75 8.93 3.12
N LYS A 29 -5.93 9.12 3.75
CA LYS A 29 -7.16 8.45 3.33
C LYS A 29 -7.54 8.76 1.87
N GLN A 30 -7.49 10.04 1.48
CA GLN A 30 -7.81 10.47 0.12
C GLN A 30 -6.79 9.94 -0.90
N PHE A 31 -5.52 9.85 -0.55
CA PHE A 31 -4.49 9.22 -1.38
C PHE A 31 -4.83 7.74 -1.66
N PHE A 32 -5.32 7.00 -0.66
CA PHE A 32 -5.76 5.63 -0.89
C PHE A 32 -6.99 5.53 -1.79
N LEU A 33 -8.01 6.35 -1.57
CA LEU A 33 -9.27 6.30 -2.32
C LEU A 33 -9.11 6.75 -3.78
N GLN A 34 -8.30 7.78 -4.01
CA GLN A 34 -8.17 8.40 -5.33
C GLN A 34 -7.02 7.83 -6.15
N HIS A 35 -5.96 7.32 -5.51
CA HIS A 35 -4.75 6.88 -6.20
C HIS A 35 -4.43 5.40 -5.97
N VAL A 36 -4.13 5.01 -4.73
CA VAL A 36 -3.61 3.65 -4.46
C VAL A 36 -4.62 2.58 -4.88
N ASN A 37 -5.86 2.64 -4.40
CA ASN A 37 -6.84 1.57 -4.65
C ASN A 37 -7.20 1.45 -6.14
N GLN A 38 -7.20 2.56 -6.89
CA GLN A 38 -7.51 2.56 -8.32
C GLN A 38 -6.38 1.98 -9.17
N ASN A 39 -5.13 2.16 -8.72
CA ASN A 39 -3.93 1.72 -9.43
C ASN A 39 -3.36 0.40 -8.91
N THR A 40 -3.96 -0.22 -7.90
CA THR A 40 -3.54 -1.56 -7.42
C THR A 40 -4.18 -2.63 -8.29
N VAL A 41 -3.43 -3.66 -8.66
CA VAL A 41 -3.98 -4.84 -9.35
C VAL A 41 -4.83 -5.65 -8.37
N PHE A 42 -6.01 -6.08 -8.80
CA PHE A 42 -6.88 -6.95 -8.03
C PHE A 42 -6.67 -8.40 -8.46
N PHE A 43 -6.56 -9.30 -7.49
CA PHE A 43 -6.52 -10.75 -7.66
C PHE A 43 -7.66 -11.37 -6.86
N HIS A 44 -8.26 -12.46 -7.34
CA HIS A 44 -9.38 -13.11 -6.65
C HIS A 44 -8.95 -13.81 -5.37
N ASN A 45 -7.70 -14.31 -5.32
CA ASN A 45 -7.14 -14.95 -4.14
C ASN A 45 -5.60 -14.87 -4.11
N LEU A 46 -5.01 -15.29 -2.98
CA LEU A 46 -3.56 -15.27 -2.77
C LEU A 46 -2.81 -16.16 -3.75
N LYS A 47 -3.34 -17.34 -4.07
CA LYS A 47 -2.67 -18.27 -4.97
C LYS A 47 -2.54 -17.67 -6.38
N GLU A 48 -3.63 -17.14 -6.92
CA GLU A 48 -3.65 -16.47 -8.22
C GLU A 48 -2.64 -15.30 -8.25
N ARG A 49 -2.56 -14.52 -7.17
CA ARG A 49 -1.55 -13.45 -7.07
C ARG A 49 -0.13 -14.01 -7.13
N LEU A 50 0.19 -15.00 -6.31
CA LEU A 50 1.55 -15.56 -6.25
C LEU A 50 1.93 -16.21 -7.58
N ASP A 51 1.03 -16.99 -8.19
CA ASP A 51 1.22 -17.58 -9.51
C ASP A 51 1.53 -16.46 -10.53
N TYR A 52 0.70 -15.41 -10.61
CA TYR A 52 0.92 -14.27 -11.51
C TYR A 52 2.28 -13.59 -11.29
N LEU A 53 2.64 -13.34 -10.03
CA LEU A 53 3.88 -12.65 -9.69
C LEU A 53 5.11 -13.48 -10.06
N VAL A 54 5.05 -14.80 -9.91
CA VAL A 54 6.18 -15.66 -10.27
C VAL A 54 6.26 -15.89 -11.77
N GLU A 55 5.13 -16.18 -12.43
CA GLU A 55 5.07 -16.38 -13.88
C GLU A 55 5.57 -15.16 -14.67
N ASN A 56 5.37 -13.96 -14.13
CA ASN A 56 5.81 -12.69 -14.74
C ASN A 56 7.13 -12.18 -14.14
N GLU A 57 7.91 -13.03 -13.48
CA GLU A 57 9.26 -12.73 -12.97
C GLU A 57 9.34 -11.56 -11.97
N TYR A 58 8.24 -11.25 -11.28
CA TYR A 58 8.24 -10.28 -10.19
C TYR A 58 8.74 -10.89 -8.88
N TYR A 59 8.32 -12.13 -8.59
CA TYR A 59 8.71 -12.88 -7.39
C TYR A 59 9.57 -14.10 -7.77
N GLU A 60 10.45 -14.50 -6.86
CA GLU A 60 11.31 -15.66 -7.05
C GLU A 60 10.60 -16.95 -6.59
N GLN A 61 10.36 -17.88 -7.53
CA GLN A 61 9.72 -19.18 -7.25
C GLN A 61 10.42 -19.93 -6.11
N ALA A 62 11.76 -19.94 -6.11
CA ALA A 62 12.56 -20.70 -5.16
C ALA A 62 12.29 -20.29 -3.70
N THR A 63 11.93 -19.03 -3.43
CA THR A 63 11.58 -18.58 -2.08
C THR A 63 10.21 -19.08 -1.65
N ILE A 64 9.23 -19.10 -2.57
CA ILE A 64 7.87 -19.55 -2.32
C ILE A 64 7.83 -21.06 -2.07
N ASP A 65 8.59 -21.84 -2.83
CA ASP A 65 8.63 -23.30 -2.76
C ASP A 65 9.19 -23.85 -1.42
N LEU A 66 9.84 -23.01 -0.62
CA LEU A 66 10.34 -23.39 0.71
C LEU A 66 9.21 -23.64 1.72
N TYR A 67 7.98 -23.20 1.41
CA TYR A 67 6.86 -23.24 2.35
C TYR A 67 5.61 -23.81 1.68
N SER A 68 4.75 -24.45 2.49
CA SER A 68 3.45 -24.89 1.99
C SER A 68 2.50 -23.70 1.76
N MET A 69 1.60 -23.83 0.79
CA MET A 69 0.57 -22.82 0.53
C MET A 69 -0.29 -22.51 1.77
N ASP A 70 -0.57 -23.50 2.62
CA ASP A 70 -1.31 -23.29 3.87
C ASP A 70 -0.54 -22.42 4.88
N PHE A 71 0.79 -22.55 4.94
CA PHE A 71 1.61 -21.68 5.77
C PHE A 71 1.60 -20.24 5.24
N ILE A 72 1.81 -20.08 3.94
CA ILE A 72 1.83 -18.77 3.27
C ILE A 72 0.47 -18.08 3.43
N GLN A 73 -0.65 -18.80 3.27
CA GLN A 73 -1.99 -18.27 3.49
C GLN A 73 -2.18 -17.80 4.94
N ARG A 74 -1.78 -18.59 5.94
CA ARG A 74 -1.88 -18.18 7.35
C ARG A 74 -1.01 -16.95 7.66
N LEU A 75 0.17 -16.85 7.06
CA LEU A 75 1.05 -15.69 7.23
C LEU A 75 0.44 -14.43 6.60
N ASN A 76 -0.08 -14.55 5.39
CA ASN A 76 -0.81 -13.48 4.71
C ASN A 76 -2.02 -13.03 5.55
N ASP A 77 -2.84 -13.97 6.01
CA ASP A 77 -4.01 -13.67 6.85
C ASP A 77 -3.60 -12.98 8.16
N LEU A 78 -2.49 -13.40 8.78
CA LEU A 78 -1.95 -12.75 9.96
C LEU A 78 -1.53 -11.30 9.67
N ALA A 79 -0.81 -11.05 8.57
CA ALA A 79 -0.40 -9.72 8.17
C ALA A 79 -1.62 -8.79 7.96
N TYR A 80 -2.61 -9.24 7.19
CA TYR A 80 -3.84 -8.49 6.92
C TYR A 80 -4.74 -8.35 8.16
N SER A 81 -4.70 -9.28 9.11
CA SER A 81 -5.46 -9.19 10.37
C SER A 81 -5.08 -7.97 11.20
N LYS A 82 -3.86 -7.45 11.03
CA LYS A 82 -3.38 -6.24 11.73
C LYS A 82 -4.08 -4.97 11.27
N LYS A 83 -4.78 -5.00 10.12
CA LYS A 83 -5.51 -3.86 9.56
C LYS A 83 -4.64 -2.60 9.54
N PHE A 84 -3.40 -2.74 9.06
CA PHE A 84 -2.40 -1.69 9.12
C PHE A 84 -2.90 -0.40 8.46
N ARG A 85 -2.57 0.75 9.04
CA ARG A 85 -2.86 2.07 8.48
C ARG A 85 -1.62 2.93 8.62
N PHE A 86 -1.22 3.55 7.52
CA PHE A 86 -0.18 4.58 7.57
C PHE A 86 -0.63 5.71 8.48
N GLN A 87 0.25 6.10 9.41
CA GLN A 87 0.00 7.17 10.38
C GLN A 87 0.01 8.55 9.69
N THR A 88 0.72 8.69 8.57
CA THR A 88 0.90 9.96 7.86
C THR A 88 0.75 9.81 6.35
N PHE A 89 0.37 10.89 5.66
CA PHE A 89 0.33 10.91 4.20
C PHE A 89 1.72 10.67 3.62
N LEU A 90 2.75 11.32 4.18
CA LEU A 90 4.12 11.17 3.68
C LEU A 90 4.62 9.72 3.76
N GLY A 91 4.30 8.99 4.84
CA GLY A 91 4.64 7.59 4.99
C GLY A 91 4.01 6.72 3.89
N ALA A 92 2.71 6.89 3.67
CA ALA A 92 2.00 6.19 2.59
C ALA A 92 2.58 6.56 1.21
N PHE A 93 2.75 7.86 0.94
CA PHE A 93 3.25 8.37 -0.33
C PHE A 93 4.64 7.80 -0.62
N LYS A 94 5.57 7.82 0.34
CA LYS A 94 6.92 7.27 0.17
C LYS A 94 6.90 5.77 -0.09
N TYR A 95 6.11 5.01 0.67
CA TYR A 95 5.98 3.57 0.44
C TYR A 95 5.53 3.26 -1.00
N TYR A 96 4.44 3.87 -1.45
CA TYR A 96 3.88 3.59 -2.78
C TYR A 96 4.69 4.19 -3.93
N THR A 97 5.47 5.24 -3.69
CA THR A 97 6.30 5.83 -4.75
C THR A 97 7.65 5.14 -4.89
N SER A 98 8.23 4.63 -3.81
CA SER A 98 9.64 4.18 -3.78
C SER A 98 9.88 2.74 -3.32
N TYR A 99 8.95 2.07 -2.63
CA TYR A 99 9.21 0.76 -2.01
C TYR A 99 8.33 -0.36 -2.54
N THR A 100 7.04 -0.10 -2.73
CA THR A 100 6.09 -1.13 -3.16
C THR A 100 6.44 -1.63 -4.57
N LEU A 101 6.27 -2.93 -4.80
CA LEU A 101 6.43 -3.49 -6.13
C LEU A 101 5.39 -2.91 -7.10
N LYS A 102 5.85 -2.60 -8.31
CA LYS A 102 5.03 -2.11 -9.42
C LYS A 102 5.18 -3.03 -10.62
N THR A 103 4.23 -2.95 -11.54
CA THR A 103 4.43 -3.51 -12.88
C THR A 103 5.68 -2.92 -13.52
N PHE A 104 6.32 -3.65 -14.43
CA PHE A 104 7.55 -3.17 -15.08
C PHE A 104 7.38 -1.84 -15.84
N ASP A 105 6.17 -1.56 -16.34
CA ASP A 105 5.83 -0.28 -16.97
C ASP A 105 5.57 0.86 -15.96
N GLY A 106 5.62 0.56 -14.66
CA GLY A 106 5.49 1.50 -13.55
C GLY A 106 4.07 2.01 -13.29
N LYS A 107 3.05 1.51 -14.01
CA LYS A 107 1.69 2.08 -13.97
C LYS A 107 0.81 1.55 -12.85
N ARG A 108 1.03 0.31 -12.40
CA ARG A 108 0.18 -0.32 -11.38
C ARG A 108 0.99 -0.85 -10.20
N TYR A 109 0.36 -0.89 -9.03
CA TYR A 109 0.90 -1.50 -7.83
C TYR A 109 0.53 -2.99 -7.79
N LEU A 110 1.50 -3.82 -7.44
CA LEU A 110 1.32 -5.27 -7.29
C LEU A 110 1.25 -5.72 -5.82
N GLU A 111 1.61 -4.82 -4.91
CA GLU A 111 1.68 -5.07 -3.47
C GLU A 111 0.96 -3.98 -2.66
N ARG A 112 0.47 -4.38 -1.49
CA ARG A 112 0.18 -3.52 -0.33
C ARG A 112 1.32 -3.62 0.68
N PHE A 113 1.22 -2.86 1.76
CA PHE A 113 2.23 -2.92 2.83
C PHE A 113 2.31 -4.30 3.46
N GLU A 114 1.16 -4.91 3.71
CA GLU A 114 1.04 -6.25 4.28
C GLU A 114 1.61 -7.36 3.39
N ASP A 115 1.76 -7.12 2.08
CA ASP A 115 2.35 -8.11 1.16
C ASP A 115 3.89 -8.09 1.16
N ARG A 116 4.48 -6.95 1.54
CA ARG A 116 5.94 -6.73 1.51
C ARG A 116 6.64 -7.10 2.82
N VAL A 117 5.89 -7.16 3.93
CA VAL A 117 6.41 -7.50 5.26
C VAL A 117 6.51 -9.00 5.44
#